data_AF-A0A0F9B545-F1
#
_entry.id   AF-A0A0F9B545-F1
#
_cell.length_a   1.000
_cell.length_b   1.000
_cell.length_c   1.000
_cell.angle_alpha   90.00
_cell.angle_beta   90.00
_cell.angle_gamma   90.00
#
_symmetry.space_group_name_H-M   'P 1'
#
loop_
_entity.id
_entity.type
_entity.pdbx_description
1 polymer ?
#
loop_
_entity_poly.entity_id
_entity_poly.type
_entity_poly.pdbx_seq_one_letter_code
_entity_poly.pdbx_strand_id
1 'polypeptide(L)'
;METGITILTRGLPKTGQTITYHSEGDGAYQAGWWKGKLNVNNKTRFVLKTINGDKVVIDRATGLMWAADGDEAGCNESGILYWDEALPYAYNLTFAGFSDWRIPNINELGSIINFGKETPAIDQPPFD
;
A
#
# COMPACT_ATOMS: atom_id res chain seq x y z
N MET A 1 34.00 8.02 3.19
CA MET A 1 32.98 9.01 2.80
C MET A 1 32.14 8.36 1.73
N GLU A 2 30.96 7.85 2.10
CA GLU A 2 30.06 7.27 1.11
C GLU A 2 29.30 8.40 0.41
N THR A 3 29.44 8.43 -0.90
CA THR A 3 28.88 9.40 -1.83
C THR A 3 27.37 9.25 -1.93
N GLY A 4 26.66 10.36 -1.77
CA GLY A 4 25.21 10.45 -1.85
C GLY A 4 24.65 10.06 -3.22
N ILE A 5 24.04 8.88 -3.28
CA ILE A 5 23.01 8.54 -4.26
C ILE A 5 21.83 7.92 -3.52
N THR A 6 20.71 8.64 -3.54
CA THR A 6 19.38 8.21 -3.08
C THR A 6 18.85 7.14 -4.01
N ILE A 7 18.57 5.94 -3.50
CA ILE A 7 17.80 4.94 -4.27
C ILE A 7 16.32 5.26 -4.10
N LEU A 8 15.78 6.05 -5.03
CA LEU A 8 14.33 6.27 -5.20
C LEU A 8 13.79 5.09 -6.01
N THR A 9 12.84 4.36 -5.42
CA THR A 9 12.29 3.05 -5.87
C THR A 9 13.23 1.85 -5.63
N ARG A 10 12.94 1.04 -4.60
CA ARG A 10 13.48 -0.34 -4.54
C ARG A 10 12.42 -1.27 -5.17
N GLY A 11 12.80 -2.43 -5.69
CA GLY A 11 11.95 -3.22 -6.59
C GLY A 11 10.57 -3.60 -6.05
N LEU A 12 9.57 -3.60 -6.95
CA LEU A 12 8.15 -3.90 -6.75
C LEU A 12 7.84 -5.18 -5.91
N PRO A 13 6.61 -5.32 -5.37
CA PRO A 13 6.36 -6.13 -4.18
C PRO A 13 6.31 -7.64 -4.37
N LYS A 14 6.52 -8.35 -3.26
CA LYS A 14 5.99 -9.69 -3.04
C LYS A 14 4.47 -9.55 -3.00
N THR A 15 3.81 -10.12 -3.99
CA THR A 15 2.37 -9.99 -4.25
C THR A 15 1.48 -10.88 -3.37
N GLY A 16 2.09 -11.63 -2.43
CA GLY A 16 1.39 -12.63 -1.62
C GLY A 16 1.01 -13.90 -2.40
N GLN A 17 1.17 -13.93 -3.72
CA GLN A 17 0.96 -15.11 -4.54
C GLN A 17 1.97 -16.21 -4.17
N THR A 18 1.45 -17.41 -3.91
CA THR A 18 2.25 -18.63 -3.63
C THR A 18 2.11 -19.68 -4.72
N ILE A 19 1.06 -19.58 -5.55
CA ILE A 19 0.85 -20.43 -6.71
C ILE A 19 1.79 -19.96 -7.83
N THR A 20 2.58 -20.89 -8.36
CA THR A 20 3.46 -20.62 -9.49
C THR A 20 2.70 -20.83 -10.80
N TYR A 21 2.29 -19.75 -11.45
CA TYR A 21 1.75 -19.81 -12.82
C TYR A 21 2.86 -19.81 -13.89
N HIS A 22 4.00 -19.19 -13.59
CA HIS A 22 5.20 -19.19 -14.42
C HIS A 22 6.45 -19.36 -13.56
N SER A 23 7.40 -20.18 -14.02
CA SER A 23 8.63 -20.54 -13.30
C SER A 23 9.53 -19.36 -12.95
N GLU A 24 9.30 -18.18 -13.54
CA GLU A 24 10.06 -16.95 -13.30
C GLU A 24 9.22 -15.82 -12.67
N GLY A 25 7.99 -16.12 -12.24
CA GLY A 25 7.06 -15.16 -11.67
C GLY A 25 7.28 -14.87 -10.18
N ASP A 26 6.48 -13.95 -9.67
CA ASP A 26 6.33 -13.65 -8.25
C ASP A 26 5.90 -14.86 -7.41
N GLY A 27 5.03 -15.74 -7.92
CA GLY A 27 4.68 -17.00 -7.25
C GLY A 27 5.84 -17.99 -7.11
N ALA A 28 6.79 -17.99 -8.07
CA ALA A 28 7.96 -18.88 -8.08
C ALA A 28 9.11 -18.34 -7.22
N TYR A 29 9.44 -17.05 -7.37
CA TYR A 29 10.56 -16.45 -6.65
C TYR A 29 10.16 -15.88 -5.29
N GLN A 30 8.92 -15.42 -5.14
CA GLN A 30 8.39 -14.75 -3.94
C GLN A 30 9.32 -13.62 -3.43
N ALA A 31 10.14 -13.08 -4.33
CA ALA A 31 11.34 -12.30 -4.01
C ALA A 31 11.14 -10.77 -4.08
N GLY A 32 9.93 -10.32 -4.44
CA GLY A 32 9.59 -8.90 -4.48
C GLY A 32 9.95 -8.22 -3.17
N TRP A 33 10.23 -6.91 -3.21
CA TRP A 33 10.97 -6.14 -2.20
C TRP A 33 11.46 -6.94 -0.99
N TRP A 34 12.62 -7.61 -1.12
CA TRP A 34 13.61 -7.97 -0.06
C TRP A 34 14.89 -8.62 -0.63
N LYS A 35 15.27 -8.38 -1.90
CA LYS A 35 16.60 -8.81 -2.39
C LYS A 35 17.72 -8.07 -1.62
N GLY A 36 18.14 -8.62 -0.48
CA GLY A 36 19.46 -8.38 0.12
C GLY A 36 19.60 -7.51 1.37
N LYS A 37 18.53 -7.12 2.10
CA LYS A 37 18.68 -6.37 3.37
C LYS A 37 18.11 -7.16 4.56
N LEU A 38 18.95 -8.06 5.09
CA LEU A 38 18.81 -8.67 6.42
C LEU A 38 18.83 -7.57 7.47
N ASN A 39 17.66 -7.21 8.00
CA ASN A 39 17.58 -6.77 9.38
C ASN A 39 16.48 -7.60 10.05
N VAL A 40 16.87 -8.43 11.01
CA VAL A 40 16.06 -9.43 11.70
C VAL A 40 14.78 -8.86 12.35
N ASN A 41 14.69 -7.52 12.44
CA ASN A 41 13.62 -6.77 13.10
C ASN A 41 12.73 -5.93 12.16
N ASN A 42 12.89 -6.00 10.83
CA ASN A 42 12.19 -5.10 9.89
C ASN A 42 10.99 -5.75 9.16
N LYS A 43 10.25 -6.63 9.84
CA LYS A 43 9.38 -7.66 9.25
C LYS A 43 8.06 -7.18 8.60
N THR A 44 7.60 -5.95 8.86
CA THR A 44 6.26 -5.51 8.43
C THR A 44 6.35 -4.30 7.51
N ARG A 45 5.92 -4.47 6.24
CA ARG A 45 5.84 -3.39 5.24
C ARG A 45 4.76 -2.37 5.60
N PHE A 46 3.55 -2.87 5.80
CA PHE A 46 2.37 -2.08 6.14
C PHE A 46 2.23 -1.98 7.66
N VAL A 47 2.32 -0.77 8.20
CA VAL A 47 2.28 -0.53 9.65
C VAL A 47 1.04 0.28 9.99
N LEU A 48 0.11 -0.34 10.70
CA LEU A 48 -1.05 0.36 11.26
C LEU A 48 -0.60 1.41 12.28
N LYS A 49 -1.19 2.60 12.17
CA LYS A 49 -1.00 3.72 13.09
C LYS A 49 -2.35 4.39 13.34
N THR A 50 -2.51 4.93 14.54
CA THR A 50 -3.60 5.86 14.85
C THR A 50 -3.01 7.26 14.92
N ILE A 51 -3.53 8.17 14.10
CA ILE A 51 -3.12 9.57 14.07
C ILE A 51 -4.38 10.42 14.19
N ASN A 52 -4.42 11.32 15.18
CA ASN A 52 -5.57 12.19 15.46
C ASN A 52 -6.91 11.45 15.67
N GLY A 53 -6.86 10.18 16.07
CA GLY A 53 -8.05 9.33 16.29
C GLY A 53 -8.33 8.39 15.11
N ASP A 54 -7.77 8.67 13.95
CA ASP A 54 -8.02 7.96 12.70
C ASP A 54 -6.97 6.87 12.43
N LYS A 55 -7.37 5.76 11.81
CA LYS A 55 -6.45 4.67 11.45
C LYS A 55 -5.86 4.88 10.06
N VAL A 56 -4.53 4.81 9.98
CA VAL A 56 -3.76 4.89 8.74
C VAL A 56 -2.75 3.76 8.66
N VAL A 57 -2.35 3.40 7.45
CA VAL A 57 -1.32 2.40 7.17
C VAL A 57 -0.11 3.08 6.55
N ILE A 58 1.04 2.98 7.23
CA ILE A 58 2.31 3.47 6.70
C ILE A 58 2.96 2.36 5.87
N ASP A 59 3.17 2.60 4.58
CA ASP A 59 3.90 1.70 3.69
C ASP A 59 5.38 2.04 3.68
N ARG A 60 6.17 1.24 4.40
CA ARG A 60 7.63 1.44 4.51
C ARG A 60 8.40 1.18 3.21
N ALA A 61 7.80 0.54 2.22
CA ALA A 61 8.45 0.32 0.92
C ALA A 61 8.34 1.57 0.05
N THR A 62 7.15 2.14 -0.06
CA THR A 62 6.90 3.31 -0.93
C THR A 62 7.10 4.64 -0.22
N GLY A 63 7.03 4.66 1.12
CA GLY A 63 6.99 5.89 1.92
C GLY A 63 5.61 6.54 1.95
N LEU A 64 4.60 5.89 1.35
CA LEU A 64 3.23 6.38 1.31
C LEU A 64 2.46 6.07 2.60
N MET A 65 1.39 6.83 2.80
CA MET A 65 0.38 6.60 3.83
C MET A 65 -0.95 6.31 3.16
N TRP A 66 -1.67 5.34 3.70
CA TRP A 66 -2.97 4.90 3.22
C TRP A 66 -4.00 5.08 4.33
N ALA A 67 -5.25 5.36 3.99
CA ALA A 67 -6.35 5.12 4.92
C ALA A 67 -6.40 3.62 5.21
N ALA A 68 -6.54 3.24 6.49
CA ALA A 68 -6.66 1.82 6.83
C ALA A 68 -8.01 1.25 6.37
N ASP A 69 -9.03 2.08 6.47
CA ASP A 69 -10.38 1.88 5.96
C ASP A 69 -10.75 3.10 5.12
N GLY A 70 -11.09 2.87 3.85
CA GLY A 70 -11.52 3.93 2.94
C GLY A 70 -12.84 4.56 3.36
N ASP A 71 -13.76 3.78 3.90
CA ASP A 71 -15.07 4.22 4.35
C ASP A 71 -14.96 5.05 5.64
N GLU A 72 -14.11 4.64 6.59
CA GLU A 72 -13.79 5.43 7.80
C GLU A 72 -13.13 6.77 7.43
N ALA A 73 -12.29 6.78 6.39
CA ALA A 73 -11.75 8.02 5.82
C ALA A 73 -12.82 8.87 5.10
N GLY A 74 -14.06 8.40 5.05
CA GLY A 74 -15.18 9.11 4.47
C GLY A 74 -15.33 8.89 2.97
N CYS A 75 -14.60 7.97 2.33
CA CYS A 75 -14.74 7.69 0.90
C CYS A 75 -16.15 7.15 0.57
N ASN A 76 -17.09 8.07 0.43
CA ASN A 76 -18.47 7.89 -0.01
C ASN A 76 -19.37 6.95 0.83
N GLU A 77 -19.17 6.82 2.14
CA GLU A 77 -20.08 6.04 3.01
C GLU A 77 -20.37 4.62 2.45
N SER A 78 -19.35 3.92 1.94
CA SER A 78 -19.45 2.61 1.26
C SER A 78 -20.10 2.61 -0.15
N GLY A 79 -20.34 3.79 -0.74
CA GLY A 79 -20.88 3.96 -2.08
C GLY A 79 -19.80 3.91 -3.18
N ILE A 80 -20.18 3.48 -4.38
CA ILE A 80 -19.30 3.50 -5.55
C ILE A 80 -19.15 4.95 -6.05
N LEU A 81 -17.91 5.45 -6.16
CA LEU A 81 -17.59 6.70 -6.85
C LEU A 81 -17.08 6.40 -8.26
N TYR A 82 -17.54 7.18 -9.25
CA TYR A 82 -16.89 7.20 -10.54
C TYR A 82 -15.55 7.95 -10.47
N TRP A 83 -14.65 7.67 -11.40
CA TRP A 83 -13.27 8.20 -11.37
C TRP A 83 -13.22 9.74 -11.33
N ASP A 84 -14.11 10.39 -12.06
CA ASP A 84 -14.26 11.84 -12.14
C ASP A 84 -14.80 12.47 -10.83
N GLU A 85 -15.55 11.71 -10.04
CA GLU A 85 -16.03 12.12 -8.72
C GLU A 85 -15.02 11.84 -7.62
N ALA A 86 -14.30 10.72 -7.73
CA ALA A 86 -13.32 10.28 -6.73
C ALA A 86 -12.12 11.23 -6.64
N LEU A 87 -11.67 11.79 -7.77
CA LEU A 87 -10.52 12.69 -7.81
C LEU A 87 -10.74 13.94 -6.95
N PRO A 88 -11.77 14.78 -7.21
CA PRO A 88 -12.01 15.96 -6.39
C PRO A 88 -12.38 15.60 -4.95
N TYR A 89 -12.98 14.43 -4.71
CA TYR A 89 -13.23 13.95 -3.36
C TYR A 89 -11.92 13.76 -2.58
N ALA A 90 -10.99 12.96 -3.11
CA ALA A 90 -9.72 12.69 -2.46
C ALA A 90 -8.88 13.96 -2.24
N TYR A 91 -8.89 14.90 -3.21
CA TYR A 91 -8.15 16.16 -3.07
C TYR A 91 -8.71 17.12 -2.02
N ASN A 92 -10.00 17.03 -1.71
CA ASN A 92 -10.63 17.85 -0.67
C ASN A 92 -10.70 17.12 0.68
N LEU A 93 -10.26 15.87 0.74
CA LEU A 93 -10.30 15.07 1.95
C LEU A 93 -9.32 15.61 3.00
N THR A 94 -9.84 15.84 4.21
CA THR A 94 -9.01 16.02 5.40
C THR A 94 -9.24 14.86 6.34
N PHE A 95 -8.24 13.99 6.48
CA PHE A 95 -8.30 12.78 7.30
C PHE A 95 -7.00 12.58 8.06
N ALA A 96 -7.08 12.12 9.31
CA ALA A 96 -5.95 11.97 10.22
C ALA A 96 -5.15 13.28 10.45
N GLY A 97 -5.75 14.45 10.17
CA GLY A 97 -5.10 15.77 10.22
C GLY A 97 -4.25 16.12 8.99
N PHE A 98 -4.35 15.36 7.90
CA PHE A 98 -3.68 15.62 6.63
C PHE A 98 -4.71 15.99 5.56
N SER A 99 -4.33 16.89 4.66
CA SER A 99 -5.19 17.40 3.57
C SER A 99 -4.57 17.22 2.19
N ASP A 100 -3.50 16.41 2.08
CA ASP A 100 -2.76 16.11 0.86
C ASP A 100 -3.10 14.70 0.32
N TRP A 101 -4.30 14.21 0.66
CA TRP A 101 -4.82 12.94 0.16
C TRP A 101 -5.08 13.01 -1.35
N ARG A 102 -4.89 11.86 -2.01
CA ARG A 102 -5.12 11.69 -3.45
C ARG A 102 -5.42 10.23 -3.75
N ILE A 103 -5.99 9.99 -4.93
CA ILE A 103 -6.10 8.63 -5.45
C ILE A 103 -4.69 8.10 -5.79
N PRO A 104 -4.37 6.83 -5.46
CA PRO A 104 -3.14 6.21 -5.91
C PRO A 104 -3.10 6.09 -7.44
N ASN A 105 -1.92 6.18 -8.03
CA ASN A 105 -1.75 5.76 -9.41
C ASN A 105 -1.79 4.22 -9.52
N ILE A 106 -1.86 3.71 -10.76
CA ILE A 106 -1.99 2.26 -11.01
C ILE A 106 -0.85 1.42 -10.40
N ASN A 107 0.37 1.96 -10.32
CA ASN A 107 1.51 1.24 -9.76
C ASN A 107 1.47 1.22 -8.22
N GLU A 108 1.02 2.31 -7.61
CA GLU A 108 0.84 2.40 -6.16
C GLU A 108 -0.32 1.53 -5.69
N LEU A 109 -1.44 1.53 -6.43
CA LEU A 109 -2.57 0.64 -6.18
C LEU A 109 -2.16 -0.83 -6.34
N GLY A 110 -1.47 -1.18 -7.44
CA GLY A 110 -0.91 -2.52 -7.63
C GLY A 110 0.07 -2.93 -6.52
N SER A 111 0.63 -1.96 -5.80
CA SER A 111 1.56 -2.24 -4.71
C SER A 111 0.88 -2.72 -3.42
N ILE A 112 -0.41 -2.46 -3.24
CA ILE A 112 -1.18 -2.88 -2.04
C ILE A 112 -2.03 -4.12 -2.28
N ILE A 113 -2.23 -4.51 -3.54
CA ILE A 113 -2.99 -5.72 -3.91
C ILE A 113 -2.21 -6.99 -3.52
N ASN A 114 -2.93 -7.94 -2.90
CA ASN A 114 -2.47 -9.31 -2.70
C ASN A 114 -3.06 -10.23 -3.77
N PHE A 115 -2.25 -10.61 -4.76
CA PHE A 115 -2.61 -11.48 -5.87
C PHE A 115 -2.77 -12.96 -5.49
N GLY A 116 -2.51 -13.32 -4.23
CA GLY A 116 -2.84 -14.63 -3.65
C GLY A 116 -4.22 -14.69 -3.01
N LYS A 117 -5.00 -13.60 -3.04
CA LYS A 117 -6.36 -13.50 -2.47
C LYS A 117 -7.35 -13.00 -3.51
N GLU A 118 -8.62 -13.36 -3.33
CA GLU A 118 -9.70 -12.98 -4.24
C GLU A 118 -10.67 -11.97 -3.61
N THR A 119 -11.14 -12.23 -2.37
CA THR A 119 -12.15 -11.37 -1.73
C THR A 119 -11.90 -11.26 -0.21
N PRO A 120 -11.32 -10.15 0.30
CA PRO A 120 -10.71 -9.04 -0.46
C PRO A 120 -9.27 -9.37 -0.91
N ALA A 121 -8.89 -8.85 -2.08
CA ALA A 121 -7.54 -8.97 -2.63
C ALA A 121 -6.53 -8.00 -1.97
N ILE A 122 -6.57 -7.88 -0.64
CA ILE A 122 -5.70 -7.03 0.18
C ILE A 122 -5.30 -7.76 1.47
N ASP A 123 -4.22 -7.32 2.11
CA ASP A 123 -3.79 -7.86 3.39
C ASP A 123 -4.51 -7.24 4.59
N GLN A 124 -5.45 -8.01 5.14
CA GLN A 124 -6.12 -7.72 6.41
C GLN A 124 -5.55 -8.59 7.54
N PRO A 125 -5.26 -8.01 8.72
CA PRO A 125 -4.86 -6.61 8.93
C PRO A 125 -3.55 -6.28 8.18
N PRO A 126 -3.20 -4.98 7.96
CA PRO A 126 -3.71 -3.79 8.64
C PRO A 126 -4.79 -2.98 7.91
N PHE A 127 -5.23 -3.42 6.74
CA PHE A 127 -6.37 -2.83 6.04
C PHE A 127 -7.69 -3.45 6.54
N ASP A 128 -8.80 -2.73 6.39
CA ASP A 128 -10.19 -3.17 6.65
C ASP A 128 -10.95 -3.32 5.32
#